data_AF-A0A6P0WVX4-F1
#
_entry.id   AF-A0A6P0WVX4-F1
#
_cell.length_a   1.000
_cell.length_b   1.000
_cell.length_c   1.000
_cell.angle_alpha   90.00
_cell.angle_beta   90.00
_cell.angle_gamma   90.00
#
_symmetry.space_group_name_H-M   'P 1'
#
loop_
_entity.id
_entity.type
_entity.pdbx_description
1 polymer ?
#
loop_
_entity_poly.entity_id
_entity_poly.type
_entity_poly.pdbx_seq_one_letter_code
_entity_poly.pdbx_strand_id
1 'polypeptide(L)'
;MKEQLIRWLNQLLIVNVFFVLLSFVWFAIALFGRSVGVPLGFDLWYSLWEPVFTPAIGILMAGALISGLTNYISKRLIALSRLDM
;
A
#
# COMPACT_ATOMS: atom_id res chain seq x y z
N MET A 1 -21.49 -6.18 13.22
CA MET A 1 -20.85 -6.85 12.06
C MET A 1 -20.04 -5.89 11.19
N LYS A 2 -20.59 -4.73 10.75
CA LYS A 2 -19.87 -3.75 9.91
C LYS A 2 -18.59 -3.20 10.54
N GLU A 3 -18.64 -2.84 11.83
CA GLU A 3 -17.47 -2.35 12.59
C GLU A 3 -16.33 -3.37 12.61
N GLN A 4 -16.66 -4.64 12.78
CA GLN A 4 -15.69 -5.73 12.80
C GLN A 4 -15.03 -5.90 11.43
N LEU A 5 -15.79 -5.79 10.33
CA LEU A 5 -15.27 -5.82 8.96
C LEU A 5 -14.31 -4.64 8.70
N ILE A 6 -14.67 -3.42 9.10
CA ILE A 6 -13.82 -2.24 8.96
C ILE A 6 -12.52 -2.41 9.75
N ARG A 7 -12.61 -2.98 10.96
CA ARG A 7 -11.43 -3.23 11.80
C ARG A 7 -10.48 -4.25 11.15
N TRP A 8 -11.02 -5.33 10.58
CA TRP A 8 -10.25 -6.32 9.83
C TRP A 8 -9.62 -5.74 8.57
N LEU A 9 -10.37 -4.93 7.81
CA LEU A 9 -9.85 -4.25 6.63
C LEU A 9 -8.69 -3.32 6.99
N ASN A 10 -8.82 -2.54 8.07
CA ASN A 10 -7.75 -1.66 8.54
C ASN A 10 -6.49 -2.45 8.95
N GLN A 11 -6.67 -3.55 9.68
CA GLN A 11 -5.56 -4.44 10.03
C GLN A 11 -4.88 -5.03 8.79
N LEU A 12 -5.67 -5.50 7.81
CA LEU A 12 -5.15 -6.02 6.54
C LEU A 12 -4.36 -4.95 5.78
N LEU A 13 -4.87 -3.72 5.68
CA LEU A 13 -4.16 -2.62 5.05
C LEU A 13 -2.83 -2.32 5.76
N ILE A 14 -2.83 -2.26 7.09
CA ILE A 14 -1.59 -2.04 7.87
C ILE A 14 -0.58 -3.14 7.59
N VAL A 15 -0.99 -4.41 7.67
CA VAL A 15 -0.13 -5.56 7.36
C VAL A 15 0.38 -5.48 5.92
N ASN A 16 -0.46 -5.10 4.97
CA ASN A 16 -0.10 -4.95 3.57
C ASN A 16 0.94 -3.83 3.36
N VAL A 17 0.84 -2.71 4.08
CA VAL A 17 1.85 -1.63 4.04
C VAL A 17 3.21 -2.17 4.49
N PHE A 18 3.25 -2.84 5.64
CA PHE A 18 4.50 -3.42 6.14
C PHE A 18 5.05 -4.48 5.21
N PHE A 19 4.19 -5.31 4.63
CA PHE A 19 4.58 -6.30 3.63
C PHE A 19 5.29 -5.64 2.44
N VAL A 20 4.67 -4.63 1.81
CA VAL A 20 5.26 -3.92 0.66
C VAL A 20 6.58 -3.24 1.05
N LEU A 21 6.67 -2.63 2.23
CA LEU A 21 7.91 -2.01 2.70
C LEU A 21 9.02 -3.04 2.93
N LEU A 22 8.73 -4.18 3.55
CA LEU A 22 9.69 -5.27 3.74
C LEU A 22 10.12 -5.88 2.40
N SER A 23 9.20 -6.05 1.46
CA SER A 23 9.51 -6.49 0.10
C SER A 23 10.45 -5.51 -0.61
N PHE A 24 10.30 -4.21 -0.40
CA PHE A 24 11.22 -3.20 -0.93
C PHE A 24 12.61 -3.27 -0.29
N VAL A 25 12.70 -3.50 1.03
CA VAL A 25 13.99 -3.72 1.71
C VAL A 25 14.68 -4.96 1.17
N TRP A 26 13.95 -6.06 1.00
CA TRP A 26 14.48 -7.28 0.39
C TRP A 26 14.97 -7.01 -1.04
N PHE A 27 14.21 -6.27 -1.85
CA PHE A 27 14.66 -5.85 -3.18
C PHE A 27 16.00 -5.11 -3.15
N ALA A 28 16.14 -4.12 -2.27
CA ALA A 28 17.37 -3.34 -2.15
C ALA A 28 18.57 -4.22 -1.78
N ILE A 29 18.40 -5.14 -0.83
CA ILE A 29 19.42 -6.12 -0.43
C ILE A 29 19.75 -7.06 -1.61
N ALA A 30 18.73 -7.56 -2.30
CA ALA A 30 18.89 -8.48 -3.41
C ALA A 30 19.60 -7.85 -4.61
N LEU A 31 19.29 -6.58 -4.90
CA LEU A 31 19.95 -5.78 -5.93
C LEU A 31 21.44 -5.56 -5.59
N PHE A 32 21.73 -5.21 -4.34
CA PHE A 32 23.11 -5.06 -3.87
C PHE A 32 23.86 -6.39 -3.92
N GLY A 33 23.25 -7.49 -3.48
CA GLY A 33 23.80 -8.84 -3.59
C GLY A 33 24.14 -9.21 -5.03
N ARG A 34 23.22 -8.95 -5.97
CA ARG A 34 23.44 -9.21 -7.39
C ARG A 34 24.63 -8.42 -7.94
N SER A 35 24.87 -7.19 -7.46
CA SER A 35 26.03 -6.37 -7.86
C SER A 35 27.37 -6.95 -7.41
N VAL A 36 27.40 -7.73 -6.32
CA VAL A 36 28.59 -8.41 -5.80
C VAL A 36 28.64 -9.90 -6.19
N GLY A 37 27.78 -10.33 -7.12
CA GLY A 37 27.74 -11.70 -7.64
C GLY A 37 27.02 -12.72 -6.75
N VAL A 38 26.33 -12.29 -5.69
CA VAL A 38 25.57 -13.16 -4.78
C VAL A 38 24.07 -13.08 -5.11
N PRO A 39 23.43 -14.15 -5.60
CA PRO A 39 22.01 -14.16 -5.91
C PRO A 39 21.20 -14.28 -4.61
N LEU A 40 21.02 -13.17 -3.89
CA LEU A 40 20.23 -13.05 -2.65
C LEU A 40 18.71 -13.13 -2.91
N GLY A 41 18.28 -14.05 -3.78
CA GLY A 41 16.88 -14.24 -4.15
C GLY A 41 16.32 -13.18 -5.09
N PHE A 42 17.17 -12.48 -5.84
CA PHE A 42 16.73 -11.44 -6.79
C PHE A 42 15.75 -11.99 -7.83
N ASP A 43 16.05 -13.13 -8.46
CA ASP A 43 15.19 -13.69 -9.50
C ASP A 43 13.86 -14.22 -8.92
N LEU A 44 13.88 -14.70 -7.66
CA LEU A 44 12.66 -15.05 -6.94
C LEU A 44 11.80 -13.80 -6.68
N TRP A 45 12.40 -12.72 -6.18
CA TRP A 45 11.70 -11.46 -5.97
C TRP A 45 11.10 -10.94 -7.28
N TYR A 46 11.85 -11.02 -8.38
CA TYR A 46 11.39 -10.58 -9.70
C TYR A 46 10.20 -11.41 -10.19
N SER A 47 10.23 -12.73 -9.97
CA SER A 47 9.10 -13.62 -10.30
C SER A 47 7.86 -13.34 -9.43
N LEU A 48 8.04 -12.92 -8.17
CA LEU A 48 6.95 -12.53 -7.26
C LEU A 48 6.37 -11.14 -7.58
N TRP A 49 7.01 -10.36 -8.43
CA TRP A 49 6.60 -8.99 -8.74
C TRP A 49 5.19 -8.88 -9.30
N GLU A 50 4.91 -9.56 -10.41
CA GLU A 50 3.58 -9.58 -11.02
C GLU A 50 2.51 -10.22 -10.14
N PRO A 51 2.69 -11.44 -9.61
CA PRO A 51 1.62 -12.15 -8.92
C PRO A 51 1.38 -11.69 -7.47
N VAL A 52 2.37 -11.07 -6.80
CA VAL A 52 2.28 -10.76 -5.36
C VAL A 52 2.46 -9.28 -5.08
N PHE A 53 3.56 -8.67 -5.52
CA PHE A 53 3.87 -7.29 -5.14
C PHE A 53 2.99 -6.27 -5.85
N THR A 54 2.74 -6.45 -7.15
CA THR A 54 1.87 -5.58 -7.95
C THR A 54 0.44 -5.49 -7.38
N PRO A 55 -0.26 -6.61 -7.10
CA PRO A 55 -1.59 -6.55 -6.49
C PRO A 55 -1.57 -5.99 -5.07
N ALA A 56 -0.55 -6.30 -4.26
CA ALA A 56 -0.39 -5.74 -2.91
C ALA A 56 -0.30 -4.20 -2.95
N ILE A 57 0.55 -3.66 -3.84
CA ILE A 57 0.67 -2.21 -4.08
C ILE A 57 -0.64 -1.63 -4.60
N GLY A 58 -1.35 -2.33 -5.49
CA GLY A 58 -2.65 -1.92 -6.00
C GLY A 58 -3.68 -1.71 -4.89
N ILE A 59 -3.74 -2.61 -3.90
CA ILE A 59 -4.62 -2.47 -2.73
C ILE A 59 -4.24 -1.25 -1.89
N LEU A 60 -2.95 -1.01 -1.66
CA LEU A 60 -2.48 0.17 -0.92
C LEU A 60 -2.86 1.46 -1.65
N MET A 61 -2.64 1.50 -2.95
CA MET A 61 -2.98 2.64 -3.79
C MET A 61 -4.49 2.90 -3.78
N ALA A 62 -5.31 1.87 -3.92
CA ALA A 62 -6.77 1.99 -3.82
C ALA A 62 -7.21 2.56 -2.46
N GLY A 63 -6.63 2.05 -1.37
CA GLY A 63 -6.89 2.56 -0.02
C GLY A 63 -6.51 4.04 0.14
N ALA A 64 -5.34 4.43 -0.36
CA ALA A 64 -4.88 5.81 -0.34
C ALA A 64 -5.76 6.74 -1.19
N LEU A 65 -6.17 6.30 -2.39
CA LEU A 65 -7.03 7.07 -3.28
C LEU A 65 -8.42 7.29 -2.68
N ILE A 66 -9.04 6.25 -2.12
CA ILE A 66 -10.34 6.35 -1.46
C ILE A 66 -10.26 7.30 -0.26
N SER A 67 -9.22 7.17 0.56
CA SER A 67 -8.99 8.05 1.72
C SER A 67 -8.80 9.51 1.30
N GLY A 68 -7.96 9.74 0.28
CA GLY A 68 -7.70 11.07 -0.26
C GLY A 68 -8.96 11.71 -0.86
N LEU A 69 -9.71 10.97 -1.67
CA LEU A 69 -10.94 11.46 -2.31
C LEU A 69 -12.02 11.78 -1.27
N THR A 70 -12.21 10.90 -0.29
CA THR A 70 -13.19 11.12 0.80
C THR A 70 -12.85 12.39 1.57
N ASN A 71 -11.58 12.56 1.95
CA ASN A 71 -11.14 13.75 2.67
C ASN A 71 -11.29 15.03 1.83
N TYR A 72 -11.02 14.95 0.52
CA TYR A 72 -11.20 16.09 -0.39
C TYR A 72 -12.66 16.53 -0.46
N ILE A 73 -13.59 15.59 -0.68
CA ILE A 73 -15.02 15.88 -0.77
C ILE A 73 -15.55 16.41 0.57
N SER A 74 -15.20 15.78 1.69
CA SER A 74 -15.62 16.24 3.02
C SER A 74 -15.17 17.67 3.30
N LYS A 75 -13.92 18.03 2.97
CA LYS A 75 -13.42 19.40 3.14
C LYS A 75 -14.19 20.41 2.28
N ARG A 76 -14.54 20.05 1.04
CA ARG A 76 -15.32 20.91 0.14
C ARG A 76 -16.74 21.12 0.65
N LEU A 77 -17.43 20.07 1.11
CA LEU A 77 -18.77 20.17 1.68
C LEU A 77 -18.81 21.05 2.92
N ILE A 78 -17.84 20.89 3.83
CA ILE A 78 -17.71 21.72 5.05
C ILE A 78 -17.42 23.19 4.69
N ALA A 79 -16.64 23.44 3.65
CA ALA A 79 -16.36 24.80 3.20
C ALA A 79 -17.61 25.48 2.61
N LEU A 80 -18.40 24.75 1.83
CA LEU A 80 -19.65 25.25 1.26
C LEU A 80 -20.68 25.57 2.36
N SER A 81 -20.85 24.69 3.35
CA SER A 81 -21.78 24.92 4.46
C SER A 81 -21.42 26.11 5.36
N ARG A 82 -20.18 26.60 5.29
CA ARG A 82 -19.72 27.79 6.03
C ARG A 82 -19.94 29.10 5.29
N LEU A 83 -20.21 29.05 3.98
CA LEU A 83 -20.50 30.24 3.17
C LEU A 83 -21.99 30.58 3.14
N ASP A 84 -22.85 29.60 3.49
CA ASP A 84 -24.30 29.77 3.64
C ASP A 84 -24.73 30.28 5.05
N MET A 85 -23.77 30.57 5.94
CA MET A 85 -23.95 31.22 7.26
C MET A 85 -23.31 32.61 7.26
#